data_AF-A0A350QY89-F1
#
_entry.id   AF-A0A350QY89-F1
#
_cell.length_a   1.000
_cell.length_b   1.000
_cell.length_c   1.000
_cell.angle_alpha   90.00
_cell.angle_beta   90.00
_cell.angle_gamma   90.00
#
_symmetry.space_group_name_H-M   'P 1'
#
loop_
_entity.id
_entity.type
_entity.pdbx_description
1 polymer ?
#
loop_
_entity_poly.entity_id
_entity_poly.type
_entity_poly.pdbx_seq_one_letter_code
_entity_poly.pdbx_strand_id
1 'polypeptide(L)' 'FVQLYHGAGSKWDSHTKMESNHSKLCRQVDLPIVGLITDLKARGLLDETLVVWG' A
#
# COMPACT_ATOMS: atom_id res chain seq x y z
N PHE A 1 15.67 3.87 -5.75
CA PHE A 1 14.22 3.73 -5.97
C PHE A 1 13.74 2.49 -5.23
N VAL A 2 12.70 2.60 -4.41
CA VAL A 2 12.08 1.50 -3.67
C VAL A 2 10.62 1.41 -4.11
N GLN A 3 10.17 0.21 -4.46
CA GLN A 3 8.77 -0.04 -4.83
C GLN A 3 8.23 -1.17 -3.97
N LEU A 4 7.06 -0.94 -3.38
CA LEU A 4 6.31 -1.95 -2.66
C LEU A 4 5.05 -2.26 -3.45
N TYR A 5 4.71 -3.54 -3.53
CA TYR A 5 3.53 -4.02 -4.24
C TYR A 5 2.79 -5.05 -3.40
N HIS A 6 1.47 -4.94 -3.38
CA HIS A 6 0.57 -5.90 -2.77
C HIS A 6 -0.44 -6.37 -3.82
N GLY A 7 -0.76 -7.66 -3.83
CA GLY A 7 -1.74 -8.22 -4.77
C GLY A 7 -1.18 -9.19 -5.81
N ALA A 8 -0.03 -9.82 -5.53
CA ALA A 8 0.60 -10.83 -6.40
C ALA A 8 -0.39 -11.90 -6.88
N GLY A 9 -0.24 -12.31 -8.15
CA GLY A 9 -1.16 -13.23 -8.80
C GLY A 9 -2.50 -12.60 -9.17
N SER A 10 -2.49 -11.34 -9.63
CA SER A 10 -3.68 -10.61 -10.11
C SER A 10 -4.81 -10.49 -9.09
N LYS A 11 -4.51 -10.38 -7.79
CA LYS A 11 -5.55 -10.29 -6.74
C LYS A 11 -6.46 -9.07 -6.91
N TRP A 12 -5.93 -7.99 -7.47
CA TRP A 12 -6.70 -6.78 -7.80
C TRP A 12 -7.57 -6.93 -9.05
N ASP A 13 -7.42 -8.00 -9.83
CA ASP A 13 -8.17 -8.25 -11.06
C ASP A 13 -9.40 -9.15 -10.80
N SER A 14 -10.23 -8.74 -9.84
CA SER A 14 -11.41 -9.52 -9.46
C SER A 14 -12.56 -9.31 -10.44
N HIS A 15 -13.04 -10.41 -11.03
CA HIS A 15 -14.18 -10.39 -11.96
C HIS A 15 -15.52 -10.77 -11.30
N THR A 16 -15.49 -11.14 -10.01
CA THR A 16 -16.67 -11.42 -9.19
C THR A 16 -16.42 -10.96 -7.77
N LYS A 17 -17.48 -10.70 -6.99
CA LYS A 17 -17.39 -10.29 -5.57
C LYS A 17 -16.43 -9.11 -5.33
N MET A 18 -16.40 -8.14 -6.26
CA MET A 18 -15.42 -7.05 -6.28
C MET A 18 -15.37 -6.28 -4.97
N GLU A 19 -16.52 -5.92 -4.39
CA GLU A 19 -16.59 -5.21 -3.12
C GLU A 19 -15.90 -6.00 -1.99
N SER A 20 -16.33 -7.25 -1.76
CA SER A 20 -15.72 -8.11 -0.73
C SER A 20 -14.21 -8.32 -0.96
N ASN A 21 -13.79 -8.52 -2.20
CA ASN A 21 -12.38 -8.79 -2.51
C ASN A 21 -11.53 -7.52 -2.34
N HIS A 22 -11.93 -6.41 -2.95
CA HIS A 22 -11.17 -5.16 -2.89
C HIS A 22 -11.23 -4.52 -1.50
N SER A 23 -12.36 -4.55 -0.79
CA SER A 23 -12.40 -4.08 0.60
C SER A 23 -11.42 -4.85 1.49
N LYS A 24 -11.26 -6.16 1.26
CA LYS A 24 -10.27 -6.96 1.99
C LYS A 24 -8.84 -6.54 1.61
N LEU A 25 -8.53 -6.37 0.33
CA LEU A 25 -7.19 -5.97 -0.12
C LEU A 25 -6.83 -4.54 0.34
N CYS A 26 -7.76 -3.59 0.27
CA CYS A 26 -7.58 -2.23 0.79
C CYS A 26 -7.22 -2.25 2.28
N ARG A 27 -7.94 -3.04 3.09
CA ARG A 27 -7.63 -3.20 4.52
C ARG A 27 -6.27 -3.86 4.78
N GLN A 28 -5.78 -4.69 3.87
CA GLN A 28 -4.47 -5.33 4.00
C GLN A 28 -3.30 -4.37 3.73
N VAL A 29 -3.49 -3.36 2.88
CA VAL A 29 -2.44 -2.37 2.56
C VAL A 29 -2.45 -1.15 3.46
N ASP A 30 -3.57 -0.83 4.10
CA ASP A 30 -3.75 0.37 4.92
C ASP A 30 -2.69 0.51 6.04
N LEU A 31 -2.58 -0.49 6.92
CA LEU A 31 -1.63 -0.46 8.03
C LEU A 31 -0.15 -0.46 7.58
N PRO A 32 0.28 -1.29 6.61
CA PRO A 32 1.65 -1.21 6.08
C PRO A 32 2.03 0.16 5.50
N ILE A 33 1.10 0.84 4.81
CA ILE A 33 1.35 2.18 4.25
C ILE A 33 1.58 3.19 5.37
N VAL A 34 0.74 3.16 6.42
CA VAL A 34 0.92 4.01 7.61
C VAL A 34 2.26 3.73 8.28
N GLY A 35 2.65 2.45 8.40
CA GLY A 35 3.94 2.05 8.97
C GLY A 35 5.11 2.65 8.20
N LEU A 36 5.10 2.55 6.87
CA LEU A 36 6.14 3.13 6.02
C LEU A 36 6.28 4.65 6.23
N ILE A 37 5.17 5.39 6.17
CA ILE A 37 5.18 6.85 6.32
C ILE A 37 5.67 7.24 7.72
N THR A 38 5.22 6.51 8.75
CA THR A 38 5.64 6.73 10.14
C THR A 38 7.13 6.50 10.32
N ASP A 39 7.67 5.42 9.75
CA ASP A 39 9.09 5.10 9.81
C ASP A 39 9.95 6.13 9.07
N LEU A 40 9.51 6.59 7.90
CA LEU A 40 10.19 7.67 7.17
C LEU A 40 10.23 8.95 8.00
N LYS A 41 9.12 9.31 8.65
CA LYS A 41 9.05 10.48 9.53
C LYS A 41 9.96 10.34 10.75
N ALA A 42 9.95 9.19 11.41
CA ALA A 42 10.77 8.92 12.60
C ALA A 42 12.28 8.97 12.30
N ARG A 43 12.66 8.71 11.05
CA ARG A 43 14.06 8.76 10.57
C ARG A 43 14.44 10.13 9.98
N GLY A 44 13.53 11.09 9.94
CA GLY A 44 13.74 12.39 9.30
C GLY A 44 13.86 12.34 7.78
N LEU A 45 13.42 11.23 7.15
CA LEU A 45 13.56 11.01 5.71
C LEU A 45 12.35 11.45 4.90
N LEU A 46 11.20 11.67 5.56
CA LEU A 46 9.94 11.96 4.88
C LEU A 46 10.03 13.26 4.06
N ASP A 47 10.72 14.28 4.57
CA ASP A 47 10.83 15.60 3.91
C ASP A 47 11.72 15.58 2.66
N GLU A 48 12.60 14.58 2.54
CA GLU A 48 13.52 14.40 1.41
C GLU A 48 13.08 13.28 0.45
N THR A 49 11.97 12.61 0.77
CA THR A 49 11.48 11.45 0.00
C THR A 49 10.19 11.78 -0.74
N LEU A 50 10.20 11.71 -2.06
CA LEU A 50 8.97 11.70 -2.85
C LEU A 50 8.25 10.36 -2.68
N VAL A 51 7.06 10.39 -2.08
CA VAL A 51 6.16 9.24 -1.95
C VAL A 51 5.08 9.34 -3.02
N VAL A 52 4.98 8.31 -3.87
CA VAL A 52 3.90 8.16 -4.86
C VAL A 52 3.07 6.95 -4.48
N TRP A 53 1.75 7.12 -4.40
CA TRP A 53 0.80 6.07 -4.01
C TRP A 53 -0.33 5.97 -5.03
N GLY A 54 -0.62 4.73 -5.45
CA GLY A 54 -1.65 4.37 -6.40
C GLY A 54 -1.67 2.86 -6.64
#